data_AF-A0A2D5AXL8-F1
#
_entry.id   AF-A0A2D5AXL8-F1
#
_cell.length_a   1.000
_cell.length_b   1.000
_cell.length_c   1.000
_cell.angle_alpha   90.00
_cell.angle_beta   90.00
_cell.angle_gamma   90.00
#
_symmetry.space_group_name_H-M   'P 1'
#
loop_
_entity.id
_entity.type
_entity.pdbx_description
1 polymer ?
#
loop_
_entity_poly.entity_id
_entity_poly.type
_entity_poly.pdbx_seq_one_letter_code
_entity_poly.pdbx_strand_id
1 'polypeptide(L)'
;MPCAKQAPRGRDICRNHSRGSSPRARSSPKRKSTIHPPQRPGTRCEPGPGRRRQARPRHGAGLVRRRSRSGASPGFHGLLRHGDRSSPRLGPDRNAQGSRGPAARVGPGRTPPAGLRQHRPPGRQSRRRARPPVDRPGTQLGRSHHQRDRAVSRGGTRAADLRHGYPGKSSTAHILAQLLRSCGFTVHLGGNMGGSLLHALDEIAASDCCIVELSSYQLEALPDPAALGARIERIEAVCITNVLADHLERHATPESYAAAKRKILELADEDSLAFLPADDRRMKDWPTRAHRVPFADRPVEGGLFQDEGAFHFAGDVLGYTRDLRLPGRFQRINALCALGMAHAVGADAAALRTALGQVRGLPHRMENLGVFRGRRVIDNAVSTTPDSTFAVLREVADGTCLLVGGRRKQLPLDELAHLAHVKGVSVVAFGEARHELASEFAARGSETIVAAELEEALARAFELTTEGGCILFSPACSSFDTYPNFRARAEAFQNALPPRDP
;
A
#
# COMPACT_ATOMS: atom_id res chain seq x y z
N MET A 1 22.98 -30.78 -60.43
CA MET A 1 22.86 -30.28 -61.82
C MET A 1 21.59 -29.45 -61.95
N PRO A 2 21.52 -28.38 -62.76
CA PRO A 2 22.48 -27.29 -63.09
C PRO A 2 21.93 -25.93 -62.58
N CYS A 3 22.72 -24.91 -62.23
CA CYS A 3 23.60 -24.02 -63.01
C CYS A 3 22.91 -22.74 -63.59
N ALA A 4 23.30 -21.60 -62.99
CA ALA A 4 23.67 -20.31 -63.61
C ALA A 4 22.62 -19.39 -64.26
N LYS A 5 22.68 -18.09 -63.89
CA LYS A 5 23.25 -16.95 -64.67
C LYS A 5 22.74 -15.60 -64.08
N GLN A 6 23.63 -14.80 -63.48
CA GLN A 6 24.34 -13.65 -64.06
C GLN A 6 23.54 -12.34 -64.14
N ALA A 7 24.04 -11.32 -63.43
CA ALA A 7 23.83 -9.90 -63.67
C ALA A 7 24.59 -9.43 -64.94
N PRO A 8 24.31 -8.21 -65.45
CA PRO A 8 25.33 -7.16 -65.28
C PRO A 8 24.82 -5.71 -65.12
N ARG A 9 25.66 -4.88 -64.45
CA ARG A 9 26.13 -3.48 -64.72
C ARG A 9 25.16 -2.57 -65.51
N GLY A 10 24.76 -1.37 -65.09
CA GLY A 10 25.49 -0.25 -64.46
C GLY A 10 25.42 0.98 -65.39
N ARG A 11 25.14 2.19 -64.87
CA ARG A 11 25.60 3.51 -65.38
C ARG A 11 25.04 4.68 -64.55
N ASP A 12 25.97 5.46 -64.01
CA ASP A 12 25.82 6.85 -63.54
C ASP A 12 25.52 7.81 -64.70
N ILE A 13 24.67 8.82 -64.47
CA ILE A 13 24.82 10.18 -65.05
C ILE A 13 24.31 11.22 -64.04
N CYS A 14 25.23 11.98 -63.46
CA CYS A 14 25.00 13.36 -63.00
C CYS A 14 24.94 14.30 -64.21
N ARG A 15 24.02 15.27 -64.21
CA ARG A 15 24.30 16.63 -64.72
C ARG A 15 23.31 17.64 -64.15
N ASN A 16 23.86 18.84 -64.04
CA ASN A 16 23.55 19.95 -63.16
C ASN A 16 23.12 21.16 -64.03
N HIS A 17 22.70 22.26 -63.38
CA HIS A 17 22.49 23.64 -63.88
C HIS A 17 21.05 24.01 -64.29
N SER A 18 20.52 25.22 -64.00
CA SER A 18 20.92 26.37 -63.15
C SER A 18 19.88 27.49 -63.29
N ARG A 19 19.93 28.49 -62.37
CA ARG A 19 19.39 29.88 -62.44
C ARG A 19 17.87 30.01 -62.14
N GLY A 20 17.39 30.83 -61.22
CA GLY A 20 17.99 31.90 -60.42
C GLY A 20 17.24 33.22 -60.65
N SER A 21 16.62 33.80 -59.62
CA SER A 21 16.36 35.26 -59.50
C SER A 21 15.56 35.64 -58.24
N SER A 22 16.24 36.24 -57.26
CA SER A 22 15.76 37.38 -56.42
C SER A 22 16.41 38.67 -57.02
N PRO A 23 16.25 39.94 -56.57
CA PRO A 23 15.50 40.52 -55.44
C PRO A 23 14.83 41.91 -55.73
N ARG A 24 14.16 42.51 -54.72
CA ARG A 24 13.96 43.99 -54.47
C ARG A 24 13.14 44.11 -53.16
N ALA A 25 13.55 44.71 -52.04
CA ALA A 25 14.18 45.99 -51.68
C ALA A 25 13.21 47.19 -51.55
N ARG A 26 13.35 47.92 -50.40
CA ARG A 26 12.78 49.22 -49.97
C ARG A 26 11.47 49.12 -49.15
N SER A 27 11.23 49.89 -48.07
CA SER A 27 11.94 50.98 -47.36
C SER A 27 11.15 51.35 -46.10
N SER A 28 11.83 51.78 -45.02
CA SER A 28 11.25 52.48 -43.86
C SER A 28 10.70 53.87 -44.21
N PRO A 29 9.88 54.50 -43.34
CA PRO A 29 10.41 55.64 -42.59
C PRO A 29 9.97 55.78 -41.11
N LYS A 30 10.68 56.69 -40.43
CA LYS A 30 10.74 57.06 -39.00
C LYS A 30 9.52 57.86 -38.47
N ARG A 31 9.27 57.80 -37.14
CA ARG A 31 8.94 58.90 -36.18
C ARG A 31 8.84 58.29 -34.75
N LYS A 32 9.76 58.56 -33.80
CA LYS A 32 9.92 59.69 -32.83
C LYS A 32 8.76 59.93 -31.85
N SER A 33 8.94 59.55 -30.58
CA SER A 33 8.78 60.37 -29.33
C SER A 33 9.05 59.48 -28.09
N THR A 34 10.17 59.60 -27.37
CA THR A 34 10.44 60.38 -26.14
C THR A 34 9.34 60.39 -25.07
N ILE A 35 9.62 59.77 -23.90
CA ILE A 35 9.41 60.28 -22.52
C ILE A 35 10.40 59.56 -21.58
N HIS A 36 10.98 60.33 -20.65
CA HIS A 36 12.06 60.01 -19.69
C HIS A 36 11.67 59.10 -18.52
N PRO A 37 12.66 58.46 -17.83
CA PRO A 37 12.50 57.85 -16.51
C PRO A 37 12.84 58.84 -15.37
N PRO A 38 12.27 58.72 -14.16
CA PRO A 38 12.72 59.51 -13.01
C PRO A 38 13.88 58.84 -12.27
N GLN A 39 14.81 59.69 -11.84
CA GLN A 39 16.02 59.37 -11.07
C GLN A 39 15.76 59.23 -9.56
N ARG A 40 16.74 58.63 -8.87
CA ARG A 40 16.92 58.44 -7.42
C ARG A 40 17.13 59.76 -6.64
N PRO A 41 17.17 59.69 -5.30
CA PRO A 41 18.47 59.75 -4.58
C PRO A 41 18.58 58.68 -3.46
N GLY A 42 19.70 57.96 -3.29
CA GLY A 42 20.81 58.27 -2.34
C GLY A 42 20.52 57.61 -0.98
N THR A 43 21.30 56.68 -0.40
CA THR A 43 22.70 56.78 0.04
C THR A 43 23.35 55.40 0.31
N ARG A 44 24.69 55.41 0.34
CA ARG A 44 25.66 54.31 0.44
C ARG A 44 25.76 53.65 1.82
N CYS A 45 26.17 52.38 1.87
CA CYS A 45 27.48 51.93 2.40
C CYS A 45 27.59 50.39 2.38
N GLU A 46 28.49 49.87 1.56
CA GLU A 46 29.15 48.56 1.77
C GLU A 46 30.37 48.75 2.69
N PRO A 47 30.91 47.66 3.25
CA PRO A 47 32.26 47.31 2.80
C PRO A 47 32.47 45.81 2.52
N GLY A 48 33.20 45.54 1.43
CA GLY A 48 33.78 44.24 1.06
C GLY A 48 35.10 43.90 1.78
N PRO A 49 35.84 42.86 1.31
CA PRO A 49 36.26 41.73 2.14
C PRO A 49 37.73 41.75 2.62
N GLY A 50 37.99 41.07 3.74
CA GLY A 50 39.32 40.93 4.35
C GLY A 50 39.68 39.51 4.80
N ARG A 51 40.51 38.85 3.98
CA ARG A 51 41.61 37.91 4.28
C ARG A 51 41.47 36.80 5.36
N ARG A 52 41.60 35.56 4.83
CA ARG A 52 42.29 34.35 5.36
C ARG A 52 43.05 34.50 6.70
N ARG A 53 42.80 33.58 7.63
CA ARG A 53 43.84 32.87 8.43
C ARG A 53 43.38 31.46 8.79
N GLN A 54 44.30 30.53 8.59
CA GLN A 54 44.24 29.12 8.97
C GLN A 54 44.33 28.95 10.49
N ALA A 55 43.62 27.97 11.06
CA ALA A 55 44.04 27.28 12.28
C ALA A 55 43.46 25.86 12.29
N ARG A 56 44.37 24.88 12.37
CA ARG A 56 44.14 23.43 12.56
C ARG A 56 43.83 23.12 14.05
N PRO A 57 43.36 21.89 14.37
CA PRO A 57 42.52 21.62 15.54
C PRO A 57 43.31 21.42 16.82
N ARG A 58 42.67 21.70 17.97
CA ARG A 58 43.18 21.29 19.29
C ARG A 58 42.40 20.09 19.80
N HIS A 59 43.15 19.02 20.05
CA HIS A 59 42.77 17.90 20.91
C HIS A 59 42.35 18.42 22.29
N GLY A 60 41.24 17.89 22.80
CA GLY A 60 40.79 18.05 24.17
C GLY A 60 40.12 16.77 24.63
N ALA A 61 40.90 15.89 25.25
CA ALA A 61 40.42 14.73 25.97
C ALA A 61 39.52 15.19 27.12
N GLY A 62 38.24 14.85 27.06
CA GLY A 62 37.25 15.11 28.10
C GLY A 62 36.88 13.80 28.79
N LEU A 63 37.40 13.62 30.01
CA LEU A 63 37.10 12.57 30.97
C LEU A 63 35.58 12.27 31.06
N VAL A 64 35.19 11.04 30.72
CA VAL A 64 33.88 10.49 31.07
C VAL A 64 33.89 10.14 32.55
N ARG A 65 33.36 11.04 33.39
CA ARG A 65 33.00 10.70 34.77
C ARG A 65 31.69 9.94 34.77
N ARG A 66 31.79 8.63 34.99
CA ARG A 66 30.69 7.75 35.42
C ARG A 66 29.93 8.41 36.59
N ARG A 67 28.61 8.58 36.43
CA ARG A 67 27.68 8.69 37.55
C ARG A 67 26.63 7.58 37.41
N SER A 68 26.78 6.59 38.27
CA SER A 68 25.76 5.65 38.67
C SER A 68 24.64 6.37 39.43
N ARG A 69 23.43 6.40 38.87
CA ARG A 69 22.13 6.53 39.55
C ARG A 69 21.12 5.82 38.65
N SER A 70 20.67 4.60 38.95
CA SER A 70 19.56 4.29 39.87
C SER A 70 18.44 5.34 39.80
N GLY A 71 17.51 5.12 38.88
CA GLY A 71 16.31 5.93 38.70
C GLY A 71 15.40 5.21 37.72
N ALA A 72 14.64 4.25 38.23
CA ALA A 72 13.60 3.58 37.46
C ALA A 72 12.52 4.62 37.07
N SER A 73 12.34 4.84 35.78
CA SER A 73 11.10 5.40 35.26
C SER A 73 10.03 4.31 35.29
N PRO A 74 8.81 4.56 35.78
CA PRO A 74 7.79 3.52 35.86
C PRO A 74 7.23 3.25 34.46
N GLY A 75 7.64 2.13 33.87
CA GLY A 75 7.00 1.54 32.70
C GLY A 75 5.70 0.85 33.10
N PHE A 76 4.63 1.13 32.34
CA PHE A 76 3.48 0.29 31.97
C PHE A 76 2.81 -0.70 32.95
N HIS A 77 3.05 -0.63 34.27
CA HIS A 77 2.34 -1.44 35.27
C HIS A 77 1.08 -0.77 35.87
N GLY A 78 0.76 0.46 35.46
CA GLY A 78 -0.27 1.29 36.11
C GLY A 78 -1.72 1.10 35.65
N LEU A 79 -1.98 0.34 34.57
CA LEU A 79 -3.34 0.17 34.03
C LEU A 79 -4.08 -1.07 34.59
N LEU A 80 -3.43 -1.85 35.45
CA LEU A 80 -4.00 -3.03 36.10
C LEU A 80 -4.29 -2.73 37.57
N ARG A 81 -5.39 -2.03 37.86
CA ARG A 81 -6.26 -2.16 39.07
C ARG A 81 -7.05 -0.87 39.29
N HIS A 82 -8.37 -0.93 39.09
CA HIS A 82 -9.37 -0.33 39.99
C HIS A 82 -10.79 -0.82 39.64
N GLY A 83 -11.55 -1.19 40.68
CA GLY A 83 -12.97 -1.57 40.68
C GLY A 83 -13.19 -3.09 40.84
N ASP A 84 -13.82 -3.64 41.86
CA ASP A 84 -14.53 -3.08 43.00
C ASP A 84 -14.56 -4.13 44.15
N ARG A 85 -14.56 -3.67 45.40
CA ARG A 85 -14.61 -4.51 46.60
C ARG A 85 -16.06 -4.65 47.06
N SER A 86 -16.57 -5.88 47.12
CA SER A 86 -17.65 -6.23 48.04
C SER A 86 -17.51 -7.69 48.47
N SER A 87 -17.11 -7.90 49.72
CA SER A 87 -17.25 -9.17 50.44
C SER A 87 -18.71 -9.38 50.87
N PRO A 88 -19.11 -10.62 51.21
CA PRO A 88 -18.99 -11.01 52.62
C PRO A 88 -18.46 -12.43 52.84
N ARG A 89 -17.85 -12.59 54.02
CA ARG A 89 -17.42 -13.87 54.61
C ARG A 89 -18.62 -14.61 55.18
N LEU A 90 -18.63 -15.94 55.11
CA LEU A 90 -19.14 -16.86 56.15
C LEU A 90 -18.36 -18.18 56.06
N GLY A 91 -18.11 -18.78 57.24
CA GLY A 91 -17.10 -19.82 57.52
C GLY A 91 -17.48 -21.28 57.21
N PRO A 92 -16.73 -22.26 57.77
CA PRO A 92 -16.50 -23.59 57.17
C PRO A 92 -17.21 -24.76 57.88
N ASP A 93 -17.40 -25.88 57.15
CA ASP A 93 -17.61 -27.24 57.67
C ASP A 93 -17.05 -28.24 56.63
N ARG A 94 -16.00 -29.03 56.92
CA ARG A 94 -15.91 -30.32 57.64
C ARG A 94 -16.40 -31.56 56.87
N ASN A 95 -15.50 -32.55 56.80
CA ASN A 95 -15.68 -34.01 56.63
C ASN A 95 -16.09 -34.54 55.24
N ALA A 96 -15.65 -35.70 54.76
CA ALA A 96 -14.68 -36.71 55.21
C ALA A 96 -14.48 -37.77 54.09
N GLN A 97 -13.34 -38.46 54.14
CA GLN A 97 -13.10 -39.89 53.79
C GLN A 97 -13.38 -40.34 52.33
N GLY A 98 -12.37 -40.78 51.57
CA GLY A 98 -11.74 -42.11 51.64
C GLY A 98 -12.22 -42.91 50.40
N SER A 99 -11.48 -43.77 49.70
CA SER A 99 -10.19 -44.44 49.90
C SER A 99 -9.89 -45.30 48.64
N ARG A 100 -8.59 -45.47 48.33
CA ARG A 100 -7.92 -46.66 47.74
C ARG A 100 -8.16 -47.06 46.25
N GLY A 101 -7.06 -47.15 45.48
CA GLY A 101 -6.93 -47.82 44.17
C GLY A 101 -6.75 -49.36 44.30
N PRO A 102 -5.96 -50.08 43.47
CA PRO A 102 -5.26 -49.72 42.22
C PRO A 102 -5.32 -50.80 41.07
N ALA A 103 -4.62 -50.50 39.96
CA ALA A 103 -3.88 -51.38 39.02
C ALA A 103 -4.57 -52.47 38.16
N ALA A 104 -4.30 -52.46 36.84
CA ALA A 104 -3.39 -53.41 36.16
C ALA A 104 -3.46 -53.33 34.61
N ARG A 105 -2.30 -53.61 33.98
CA ARG A 105 -2.01 -53.70 32.54
C ARG A 105 -2.49 -55.02 31.92
N VAL A 106 -2.55 -55.11 30.57
CA VAL A 106 -1.82 -56.05 29.67
C VAL A 106 -2.42 -55.95 28.24
N GLY A 107 -1.56 -56.00 27.20
CA GLY A 107 -1.86 -55.79 25.77
C GLY A 107 -2.29 -57.04 24.96
N PRO A 108 -1.72 -57.29 23.76
CA PRO A 108 -2.32 -56.93 22.45
C PRO A 108 -2.56 -58.13 21.50
N GLY A 109 -3.27 -57.95 20.37
CA GLY A 109 -3.17 -58.89 19.24
C GLY A 109 -4.23 -58.88 18.12
N ARG A 110 -3.77 -58.52 16.91
CA ARG A 110 -4.00 -59.13 15.56
C ARG A 110 -5.36 -59.05 14.83
N THR A 111 -5.29 -58.45 13.63
CA THR A 111 -6.08 -58.56 12.37
C THR A 111 -5.74 -59.82 11.54
N PRO A 112 -6.32 -60.08 10.32
CA PRO A 112 -7.70 -60.03 9.76
C PRO A 112 -8.04 -61.40 9.04
N PRO A 113 -9.03 -61.62 8.10
CA PRO A 113 -9.03 -61.08 6.71
C PRO A 113 -10.39 -60.94 5.92
N ALA A 114 -10.30 -60.26 4.77
CA ALA A 114 -10.89 -60.48 3.43
C ALA A 114 -12.41 -60.57 3.11
N GLY A 115 -12.83 -59.91 2.01
CA GLY A 115 -14.03 -60.25 1.23
C GLY A 115 -14.45 -59.22 0.15
N LEU A 116 -14.15 -59.51 -1.12
CA LEU A 116 -14.46 -58.75 -2.36
C LEU A 116 -15.94 -58.87 -2.81
N ARG A 117 -16.51 -57.83 -3.48
CA ARG A 117 -16.99 -57.83 -4.91
C ARG A 117 -18.05 -56.75 -5.27
N GLN A 118 -17.69 -55.95 -6.29
CA GLN A 118 -18.39 -55.58 -7.56
C GLN A 118 -19.72 -54.75 -7.62
N HIS A 119 -19.58 -53.57 -8.26
CA HIS A 119 -20.41 -52.87 -9.31
C HIS A 119 -21.69 -53.56 -9.87
N ARG A 120 -22.78 -52.93 -10.38
CA ARG A 120 -23.15 -51.60 -10.96
C ARG A 120 -24.74 -51.52 -11.13
N PRO A 121 -25.37 -50.45 -11.70
CA PRO A 121 -26.76 -49.95 -11.48
C PRO A 121 -27.82 -50.36 -12.56
N PRO A 122 -29.08 -49.83 -12.54
CA PRO A 122 -29.52 -48.60 -13.28
C PRO A 122 -30.67 -47.82 -12.54
N GLY A 123 -31.13 -46.60 -12.86
CA GLY A 123 -31.82 -46.11 -14.08
C GLY A 123 -32.85 -45.00 -13.71
N ARG A 124 -33.13 -44.07 -14.63
CA ARG A 124 -33.99 -42.84 -14.49
C ARG A 124 -35.51 -43.13 -14.55
N GLN A 125 -36.37 -42.29 -13.92
CA GLN A 125 -37.45 -41.49 -14.58
C GLN A 125 -38.37 -40.67 -13.63
N SER A 126 -38.60 -39.42 -14.06
CA SER A 126 -39.71 -38.43 -13.91
C SER A 126 -40.93 -38.62 -12.98
N ARG A 127 -41.35 -37.53 -12.30
CA ARG A 127 -42.77 -37.15 -12.04
C ARG A 127 -42.99 -35.61 -11.94
N ARG A 128 -44.25 -35.23 -12.10
CA ARG A 128 -44.87 -33.94 -12.53
C ARG A 128 -45.51 -33.10 -11.39
N ARG A 129 -45.88 -31.83 -11.73
CA ARG A 129 -46.92 -30.90 -11.21
C ARG A 129 -46.57 -30.12 -9.91
N ALA A 130 -46.95 -28.85 -9.68
CA ALA A 130 -48.12 -28.06 -10.11
C ALA A 130 -47.85 -26.53 -10.16
N ARG A 131 -48.75 -25.78 -10.86
CA ARG A 131 -48.86 -24.30 -10.94
C ARG A 131 -49.86 -23.74 -9.90
N PRO A 132 -49.86 -22.42 -9.61
CA PRO A 132 -51.05 -21.65 -9.22
C PRO A 132 -51.51 -20.67 -10.34
N PRO A 133 -52.71 -20.06 -10.21
CA PRO A 133 -53.52 -19.60 -11.34
C PRO A 133 -53.33 -18.11 -11.73
N VAL A 134 -53.87 -17.80 -12.90
CA VAL A 134 -54.01 -16.48 -13.55
C VAL A 134 -55.48 -16.12 -13.54
N ASP A 135 -55.82 -14.83 -13.35
CA ASP A 135 -56.94 -14.20 -14.06
C ASP A 135 -56.69 -12.69 -14.27
N ARG A 136 -57.17 -12.19 -15.41
CA ARG A 136 -57.10 -10.82 -16.01
C ARG A 136 -58.56 -10.37 -16.30
N PRO A 137 -58.87 -9.22 -16.94
CA PRO A 137 -58.35 -7.84 -16.86
C PRO A 137 -59.49 -6.78 -16.69
N GLY A 138 -59.17 -5.49 -16.57
CA GLY A 138 -60.14 -4.39 -16.68
C GLY A 138 -59.47 -3.03 -16.93
N THR A 139 -59.75 -2.43 -18.09
CA THR A 139 -59.35 -1.10 -18.57
C THR A 139 -60.08 0.04 -17.85
N GLN A 140 -59.40 1.15 -17.53
CA GLN A 140 -59.84 2.53 -17.83
C GLN A 140 -58.81 3.62 -17.49
N LEU A 141 -58.89 4.71 -18.25
CA LEU A 141 -58.05 5.90 -18.32
C LEU A 141 -58.11 6.80 -17.07
N GLY A 142 -57.02 7.54 -16.81
CA GLY A 142 -57.05 8.69 -15.91
C GLY A 142 -55.70 9.41 -15.81
N ARG A 143 -55.56 10.55 -16.50
CA ARG A 143 -54.45 11.51 -16.33
C ARG A 143 -54.50 12.12 -14.92
N SER A 144 -53.36 12.26 -14.26
CA SER A 144 -53.09 13.44 -13.41
C SER A 144 -51.60 13.56 -13.07
N HIS A 145 -51.13 14.80 -13.15
CA HIS A 145 -49.81 15.26 -12.77
C HIS A 145 -49.54 15.00 -11.29
N HIS A 146 -48.39 14.43 -10.96
CA HIS A 146 -47.71 14.75 -9.70
C HIS A 146 -46.19 14.74 -9.87
N GLN A 147 -45.61 15.91 -9.61
CA GLN A 147 -44.20 16.12 -9.30
C GLN A 147 -43.76 15.08 -8.28
N ARG A 148 -42.69 14.35 -8.58
CA ARG A 148 -41.98 13.53 -7.60
C ARG A 148 -40.69 14.24 -7.22
N ASP A 149 -40.71 14.83 -6.03
CA ASP A 149 -39.52 15.15 -5.25
C ASP A 149 -38.60 13.93 -5.20
N ARG A 150 -37.41 14.06 -5.79
CA ARG A 150 -36.31 13.12 -5.56
C ARG A 150 -35.60 13.55 -4.27
N ALA A 151 -36.08 13.02 -3.16
CA ALA A 151 -35.27 12.88 -1.96
C ALA A 151 -34.10 11.94 -2.29
N VAL A 152 -32.91 12.51 -2.51
CA VAL A 152 -31.66 11.76 -2.60
C VAL A 152 -31.35 11.23 -1.20
N SER A 153 -31.59 9.95 -0.98
CA SER A 153 -31.19 9.23 0.22
C SER A 153 -29.66 9.20 0.30
N ARG A 154 -29.09 10.11 1.09
CA ARG A 154 -27.68 10.09 1.54
C ARG A 154 -27.45 8.98 2.58
N GLY A 155 -27.60 7.74 2.17
CA GLY A 155 -27.47 6.58 3.05
C GLY A 155 -26.93 5.36 2.30
N GLY A 156 -25.65 5.40 1.89
CA GLY A 156 -25.10 4.31 1.10
C GLY A 156 -23.59 4.38 0.86
N THR A 157 -22.77 4.64 1.88
CA THR A 157 -21.30 4.55 1.76
C THR A 157 -20.59 3.97 2.98
N ARG A 158 -21.31 3.31 3.90
CA ARG A 158 -20.70 2.76 5.14
C ARG A 158 -20.28 1.28 5.06
N ALA A 159 -20.45 0.63 3.93
CA ALA A 159 -19.90 -0.69 3.64
C ALA A 159 -19.05 -0.62 2.37
N ALA A 160 -17.99 0.20 2.40
CA ALA A 160 -17.05 0.28 1.28
C ALA A 160 -16.16 -0.98 1.28
N ASP A 161 -16.69 -2.02 0.64
CA ASP A 161 -15.98 -2.93 -0.25
C ASP A 161 -14.66 -3.54 0.27
N LEU A 162 -14.80 -4.63 1.04
CA LEU A 162 -13.71 -5.50 1.50
C LEU A 162 -12.97 -6.22 0.34
N ARG A 163 -13.37 -6.03 -0.93
CA ARG A 163 -12.72 -6.67 -2.09
C ARG A 163 -11.49 -5.89 -2.58
N HIS A 164 -11.48 -4.57 -2.41
CA HIS A 164 -10.45 -3.68 -2.96
C HIS A 164 -9.81 -2.84 -1.85
N GLY A 165 -8.84 -3.41 -1.14
CA GLY A 165 -8.03 -2.65 -0.19
C GLY A 165 -6.56 -2.59 -0.60
N TYR A 166 -5.76 -1.87 0.18
CA TYR A 166 -4.35 -1.63 -0.13
C TYR A 166 -3.43 -2.64 0.54
N PRO A 167 -2.42 -3.20 -0.17
CA PRO A 167 -1.33 -3.92 0.48
C PRO A 167 -0.53 -2.95 1.36
N GLY A 168 -0.61 -3.14 2.69
CA GLY A 168 -0.04 -2.21 3.68
C GLY A 168 1.23 -2.70 4.39
N LYS A 169 1.54 -4.01 4.34
CA LYS A 169 2.64 -4.66 5.09
C LYS A 169 3.98 -3.93 4.93
N SER A 170 4.43 -3.82 3.70
CA SER A 170 5.67 -3.18 3.30
C SER A 170 5.75 -1.71 3.67
N SER A 171 4.69 -0.93 3.42
CA SER A 171 4.64 0.47 3.83
C SER A 171 4.71 0.60 5.35
N THR A 172 3.96 -0.23 6.09
CA THR A 172 3.92 -0.19 7.56
C THR A 172 5.27 -0.53 8.16
N ALA A 173 5.92 -1.61 7.69
CA ALA A 173 7.26 -2.00 8.14
C ALA A 173 8.30 -0.92 7.83
N HIS A 174 8.24 -0.30 6.66
CA HIS A 174 9.14 0.79 6.26
C HIS A 174 8.94 2.07 7.09
N ILE A 175 7.69 2.45 7.36
CA ILE A 175 7.36 3.61 8.20
C ILE A 175 7.80 3.34 9.65
N LEU A 176 7.51 2.15 10.18
CA LEU A 176 7.94 1.73 11.53
C LEU A 176 9.46 1.82 11.68
N ALA A 177 10.21 1.34 10.69
CA ALA A 177 11.66 1.41 10.71
C ALA A 177 12.19 2.85 10.74
N GLN A 178 11.59 3.76 9.95
CA GLN A 178 11.97 5.17 9.94
C GLN A 178 11.62 5.87 11.27
N LEU A 179 10.43 5.61 11.81
CA LEU A 179 10.00 6.18 13.09
C LEU A 179 10.95 5.77 14.21
N LEU A 180 11.24 4.47 14.34
CA LEU A 180 12.12 3.95 15.39
C LEU A 180 13.55 4.46 15.25
N ARG A 181 14.12 4.46 14.05
CA ARG A 181 15.46 5.06 13.82
C ARG A 181 15.51 6.53 14.19
N SER A 182 14.46 7.28 13.85
CA SER A 182 14.36 8.71 14.21
C SER A 182 14.20 8.93 15.72
N CYS A 183 13.66 7.95 16.43
CA CYS A 183 13.56 7.94 17.88
C CYS A 183 14.83 7.40 18.57
N GLY A 184 15.90 7.10 17.83
CA GLY A 184 17.19 6.67 18.38
C GLY A 184 17.37 5.16 18.54
N PHE A 185 16.45 4.34 18.03
CA PHE A 185 16.59 2.89 18.07
C PHE A 185 17.54 2.39 16.96
N THR A 186 18.35 1.38 17.28
CA THR A 186 19.00 0.54 16.27
C THR A 186 17.95 -0.41 15.70
N VAL A 187 17.76 -0.39 14.37
CA VAL A 187 16.66 -1.11 13.71
C VAL A 187 17.16 -1.97 12.55
N HIS A 188 16.83 -3.25 12.64
CA HIS A 188 17.05 -4.26 11.62
C HIS A 188 15.71 -4.59 10.94
N LEU A 189 15.58 -4.24 9.66
CA LEU A 189 14.37 -4.53 8.87
C LEU A 189 14.66 -5.71 7.95
N GLY A 190 13.88 -6.77 8.06
CA GLY A 190 14.06 -7.97 7.24
C GLY A 190 12.79 -8.79 7.04
N GLY A 191 12.96 -9.99 6.49
CA GLY A 191 11.88 -10.87 6.05
C GLY A 191 11.58 -10.72 4.56
N ASN A 192 10.31 -10.62 4.20
CA ASN A 192 9.87 -10.40 2.81
C ASN A 192 10.37 -9.06 2.24
N MET A 193 10.58 -8.07 3.11
CA MET A 193 11.25 -6.81 2.80
C MET A 193 12.58 -6.73 3.53
N GLY A 194 13.63 -6.17 2.92
CA GLY A 194 14.94 -5.99 3.56
C GLY A 194 15.86 -7.20 3.49
N GLY A 195 15.36 -8.36 3.04
CA GLY A 195 16.15 -9.58 2.91
C GLY A 195 16.21 -10.40 4.20
N SER A 196 17.02 -11.45 4.19
CA SER A 196 17.16 -12.35 5.33
C SER A 196 18.01 -11.71 6.43
N LEU A 197 17.47 -11.63 7.65
CA LEU A 197 18.23 -11.18 8.83
C LEU A 197 19.29 -12.19 9.28
N LEU A 198 19.23 -13.44 8.80
CA LEU A 198 20.19 -14.48 9.19
C LEU A 198 21.64 -14.13 8.81
N HIS A 199 21.84 -13.30 7.78
CA HIS A 199 23.18 -12.86 7.38
C HIS A 199 23.79 -11.84 8.34
N ALA A 200 22.96 -11.15 9.12
CA ALA A 200 23.38 -10.12 10.07
C ALA A 200 23.23 -10.60 11.53
N LEU A 201 23.05 -11.90 11.76
CA LEU A 201 22.69 -12.42 13.08
C LEU A 201 23.74 -12.07 14.15
N ASP A 202 25.02 -12.13 13.80
CA ASP A 202 26.14 -11.78 14.69
C ASP A 202 26.24 -10.26 14.97
N GLU A 203 25.56 -9.43 14.18
CA GLU A 203 25.54 -7.97 14.30
C GLU A 203 24.32 -7.46 15.09
N ILE A 204 23.32 -8.31 15.34
CA ILE A 204 22.08 -7.94 16.03
C ILE A 204 22.28 -8.09 17.53
N ALA A 205 22.29 -6.96 18.25
CA ALA A 205 22.34 -6.98 19.71
C ALA A 205 20.96 -7.24 20.31
N ALA A 206 20.92 -7.79 21.53
CA ALA A 206 19.66 -8.03 22.26
C ALA A 206 18.83 -6.75 22.53
N SER A 207 19.47 -5.57 22.49
CA SER A 207 18.81 -4.26 22.62
C SER A 207 18.27 -3.69 21.32
N ASP A 208 18.58 -4.31 20.18
CA ASP A 208 18.17 -3.80 18.87
C ASP A 208 16.73 -4.19 18.55
N CYS A 209 16.07 -3.40 17.71
CA CYS A 209 14.71 -3.70 17.27
C CYS A 209 14.72 -4.41 15.92
N CYS A 210 14.17 -5.63 15.89
CA CYS A 210 13.97 -6.39 14.67
C CYS A 210 12.54 -6.22 14.15
N ILE A 211 12.39 -5.65 12.95
CA ILE A 211 11.12 -5.56 12.24
C ILE A 211 11.12 -6.64 11.16
N VAL A 212 10.22 -7.62 11.28
CA VAL A 212 10.14 -8.75 10.34
C VAL A 212 8.83 -8.68 9.55
N GLU A 213 8.91 -8.35 8.26
CA GLU A 213 7.75 -8.45 7.37
C GLU A 213 7.57 -9.91 6.93
N LEU A 214 6.44 -10.53 7.27
CA LEU A 214 6.13 -11.91 6.89
C LEU A 214 5.02 -11.98 5.83
N SER A 215 5.27 -12.75 4.77
CA SER A 215 4.24 -13.10 3.78
C SER A 215 3.36 -14.27 4.26
N SER A 216 2.20 -14.50 3.62
CA SER A 216 1.38 -15.68 3.91
C SER A 216 2.15 -16.98 3.63
N TYR A 217 2.98 -17.01 2.58
CA TYR A 217 3.83 -18.17 2.24
C TYR A 217 4.83 -18.51 3.35
N GLN A 218 5.48 -17.48 3.93
CA GLN A 218 6.42 -17.67 5.03
C GLN A 218 5.72 -18.16 6.29
N LEU A 219 4.55 -17.59 6.61
CA LEU A 219 3.75 -18.02 7.76
C LEU A 219 3.23 -19.47 7.59
N GLU A 220 2.85 -19.86 6.37
CA GLU A 220 2.47 -21.24 6.07
C GLU A 220 3.59 -22.23 6.32
N ALA A 221 4.80 -21.87 5.87
CA ALA A 221 5.99 -22.69 5.96
C ALA A 221 6.52 -22.84 7.40
N LEU A 222 5.98 -22.10 8.37
CA LEU A 222 6.32 -22.28 9.77
C LEU A 222 5.82 -23.67 10.24
N PRO A 223 6.71 -24.54 10.73
CA PRO A 223 6.37 -25.93 11.08
C PRO A 223 5.44 -26.02 12.29
N ASP A 224 5.61 -25.15 13.29
CA ASP A 224 4.71 -24.96 14.43
C ASP A 224 4.91 -23.54 15.00
N PRO A 225 4.02 -22.57 14.68
CA PRO A 225 4.13 -21.20 15.17
C PRO A 225 4.06 -21.10 16.70
N ALA A 226 3.27 -21.93 17.38
CA ALA A 226 3.15 -21.86 18.84
C ALA A 226 4.42 -22.37 19.53
N ALA A 227 4.99 -23.48 19.05
CA ALA A 227 6.27 -23.98 19.56
C ALA A 227 7.43 -23.04 19.20
N LEU A 228 7.38 -22.38 18.05
CA LEU A 228 8.37 -21.36 17.69
C LEU A 228 8.24 -20.12 18.59
N GLY A 229 7.03 -19.62 18.81
CA GLY A 229 6.74 -18.51 19.71
C GLY A 229 7.27 -18.76 21.12
N ALA A 230 7.08 -19.97 21.65
CA ALA A 230 7.61 -20.37 22.96
C ALA A 230 9.15 -20.38 23.06
N ARG A 231 9.87 -20.32 21.94
CA ARG A 231 11.33 -20.21 21.88
C ARG A 231 11.82 -18.78 21.67
N ILE A 232 10.91 -17.85 21.35
CA ILE A 232 11.25 -16.44 21.17
C ILE A 232 11.17 -15.78 22.55
N GLU A 233 12.27 -15.18 22.98
CA GLU A 233 12.35 -14.55 24.31
C GLU A 233 11.35 -13.41 24.46
N ARG A 234 11.11 -12.63 23.39
CA ARG A 234 10.19 -11.51 23.41
C ARG A 234 9.67 -11.16 22.02
N ILE A 235 8.35 -11.01 21.91
CA ILE A 235 7.69 -10.35 20.78
C ILE A 235 6.90 -9.16 21.33
N GLU A 236 7.29 -7.95 20.99
CA GLU A 236 6.60 -6.77 21.52
C GLU A 236 5.22 -6.57 20.86
N ALA A 237 5.17 -6.78 19.55
CA ALA A 237 3.97 -6.52 18.77
C ALA A 237 3.91 -7.37 17.49
N VAL A 238 2.70 -7.80 17.15
CA VAL A 238 2.34 -8.35 15.85
C VAL A 238 1.24 -7.49 15.22
N CYS A 239 1.24 -7.38 13.90
CA CYS A 239 0.24 -6.59 13.17
C CYS A 239 -0.25 -7.32 11.92
N ILE A 240 -1.56 -7.31 11.73
CA ILE A 240 -2.19 -7.72 10.46
C ILE A 240 -2.84 -6.47 9.87
N THR A 241 -2.23 -5.89 8.83
CA THR A 241 -2.72 -4.63 8.23
C THR A 241 -4.08 -4.78 7.53
N ASN A 242 -4.35 -5.94 6.94
CA ASN A 242 -5.61 -6.33 6.31
C ASN A 242 -5.56 -7.80 5.88
N VAL A 243 -6.73 -8.36 5.55
CA VAL A 243 -6.88 -9.66 4.89
C VAL A 243 -7.76 -9.48 3.65
N LEU A 244 -7.15 -9.00 2.58
CA LEU A 244 -7.81 -8.89 1.28
C LEU A 244 -7.55 -10.16 0.47
N ALA A 245 -8.46 -10.54 -0.42
CA ALA A 245 -8.22 -11.69 -1.28
C ALA A 245 -6.98 -11.42 -2.14
N ASP A 246 -5.98 -12.29 -2.01
CA ASP A 246 -4.68 -12.16 -2.66
C ASP A 246 -4.11 -13.57 -2.76
N HIS A 247 -3.35 -13.86 -3.82
CA HIS A 247 -2.72 -15.17 -4.05
C HIS A 247 -3.67 -16.39 -4.08
N LEU A 248 -4.91 -16.25 -4.56
CA LEU A 248 -5.89 -17.35 -4.56
C LEU A 248 -5.45 -18.57 -5.39
N GLU A 249 -4.57 -18.40 -6.36
CA GLU A 249 -3.92 -19.49 -7.11
C GLU A 249 -3.15 -20.46 -6.20
N ARG A 250 -2.66 -19.97 -5.06
CA ARG A 250 -1.94 -20.76 -4.05
C ARG A 250 -2.87 -21.19 -2.93
N HIS A 251 -3.64 -20.25 -2.40
CA HIS A 251 -4.43 -20.44 -1.18
C HIS A 251 -5.74 -21.17 -1.45
N ALA A 252 -6.16 -21.30 -2.71
CA ALA A 252 -7.44 -21.83 -3.19
C ALA A 252 -8.65 -20.98 -2.77
N THR A 253 -8.75 -20.57 -1.51
CA THR A 253 -9.86 -19.76 -0.99
C THR A 253 -9.37 -18.58 -0.14
N PRO A 254 -10.16 -17.49 -0.05
CA PRO A 254 -9.87 -16.37 0.85
C PRO A 254 -9.74 -16.78 2.32
N GLU A 255 -10.44 -17.81 2.75
CA GLU A 255 -10.42 -18.34 4.12
C GLU A 255 -9.08 -19.01 4.43
N SER A 256 -8.55 -19.78 3.48
CA SER A 256 -7.22 -20.40 3.60
C SER A 256 -6.12 -19.33 3.70
N TYR A 257 -6.19 -18.30 2.85
CA TYR A 257 -5.28 -17.14 2.93
C TYR A 257 -5.35 -16.43 4.28
N ALA A 258 -6.57 -16.25 4.79
CA ALA A 258 -6.81 -15.65 6.10
C ALA A 258 -6.23 -16.51 7.23
N ALA A 259 -6.41 -17.84 7.16
CA ALA A 259 -5.86 -18.79 8.13
C ALA A 259 -4.32 -18.79 8.11
N ALA A 260 -3.69 -18.74 6.94
CA ALA A 260 -2.25 -18.59 6.80
C ALA A 260 -1.72 -17.34 7.52
N LYS A 261 -2.40 -16.19 7.36
CA LYS A 261 -2.02 -14.94 8.05
C LYS A 261 -2.23 -15.00 9.56
N ARG A 262 -3.31 -15.65 10.00
CA ARG A 262 -3.66 -15.77 11.42
C ARG A 262 -2.54 -16.41 12.23
N LYS A 263 -1.74 -17.32 11.63
CA LYS A 263 -0.58 -17.96 12.28
C LYS A 263 0.39 -16.96 12.95
N ILE A 264 0.48 -15.71 12.48
CA ILE A 264 1.32 -14.70 13.14
C ILE A 264 0.89 -14.41 14.58
N LEU A 265 -0.40 -14.58 14.89
CA LEU A 265 -0.95 -14.39 16.23
C LEU A 265 -0.60 -15.51 17.20
N GLU A 266 -0.16 -16.66 16.68
CA GLU A 266 0.28 -17.81 17.46
C GLU A 266 1.76 -17.67 17.88
N LEU A 267 2.51 -16.74 17.26
CA LEU A 267 3.87 -16.39 17.66
C LEU A 267 3.89 -15.54 18.93
N ALA A 268 2.84 -14.75 19.16
CA ALA A 268 2.74 -13.76 20.21
C ALA A 268 2.13 -14.34 21.50
N ASP A 269 2.66 -13.95 22.65
CA ASP A 269 2.24 -14.39 23.99
C ASP A 269 1.40 -13.31 24.71
N GLU A 270 1.10 -13.49 26.00
CA GLU A 270 0.30 -12.54 26.78
C GLU A 270 0.96 -11.17 26.96
N ASP A 271 2.29 -11.07 26.89
CA ASP A 271 3.01 -9.79 27.05
C ASP A 271 3.09 -9.00 25.72
N SER A 272 2.69 -9.63 24.62
CA SER A 272 2.69 -9.05 23.28
C SER A 272 1.41 -8.22 23.00
N LEU A 273 1.51 -7.25 22.08
CA LEU A 273 0.33 -6.57 21.50
C LEU A 273 -0.01 -7.09 20.10
N ALA A 274 -1.30 -7.30 19.82
CA ALA A 274 -1.81 -7.69 18.50
C ALA A 274 -2.65 -6.59 17.85
N PHE A 275 -2.04 -5.84 16.94
CA PHE A 275 -2.70 -4.77 16.17
C PHE A 275 -3.53 -5.35 15.01
N LEU A 276 -4.85 -5.25 15.12
CA LEU A 276 -5.79 -5.88 14.19
C LEU A 276 -6.86 -4.90 13.68
N PRO A 277 -7.32 -4.98 12.43
CA PRO A 277 -8.30 -4.05 11.89
C PRO A 277 -9.65 -4.20 12.63
N ALA A 278 -10.21 -3.10 13.13
CA ALA A 278 -11.47 -3.12 13.87
C ALA A 278 -12.67 -3.50 13.00
N ASP A 279 -12.59 -3.22 11.69
CA ASP A 279 -13.67 -3.44 10.72
C ASP A 279 -13.72 -4.85 10.16
N ASP A 280 -12.68 -5.65 10.35
CA ASP A 280 -12.66 -7.01 9.84
C ASP A 280 -13.31 -7.96 10.82
N ARG A 281 -14.60 -8.23 10.59
CA ARG A 281 -15.40 -9.15 11.41
C ARG A 281 -14.79 -10.54 11.52
N ARG A 282 -14.01 -11.00 10.53
CA ARG A 282 -13.34 -12.31 10.59
C ARG A 282 -12.29 -12.32 11.69
N MET A 283 -11.57 -11.21 11.85
CA MET A 283 -10.44 -11.12 12.79
C MET A 283 -10.87 -10.90 14.22
N LYS A 284 -12.09 -10.39 14.45
CA LYS A 284 -12.63 -10.11 15.78
C LYS A 284 -12.52 -11.33 16.71
N ASP A 285 -12.84 -12.50 16.18
CA ASP A 285 -12.95 -13.75 16.96
C ASP A 285 -11.72 -14.66 16.76
N TRP A 286 -10.64 -14.16 16.15
CA TRP A 286 -9.41 -14.96 16.00
C TRP A 286 -8.74 -15.22 17.36
N PRO A 287 -8.36 -16.46 17.67
CA PRO A 287 -7.64 -16.77 18.89
C PRO A 287 -6.26 -16.11 18.88
N THR A 288 -5.89 -15.51 20.01
CA THR A 288 -4.54 -15.00 20.27
C THR A 288 -4.35 -14.92 21.78
N ARG A 289 -3.12 -15.12 22.25
CA ARG A 289 -2.73 -14.90 23.66
C ARG A 289 -2.40 -13.42 23.91
N ALA A 290 -1.99 -12.71 22.87
CA ALA A 290 -1.63 -11.30 22.91
C ALA A 290 -2.80 -10.39 23.26
N HIS A 291 -2.46 -9.24 23.85
CA HIS A 291 -3.39 -8.16 24.08
C HIS A 291 -3.83 -7.55 22.75
N ARG A 292 -5.10 -7.79 22.40
CA ARG A 292 -5.69 -7.30 21.16
C ARG A 292 -5.87 -5.79 21.18
N VAL A 293 -5.29 -5.12 20.18
CA VAL A 293 -5.44 -3.68 19.93
C VAL A 293 -6.16 -3.50 18.59
N PRO A 294 -7.47 -3.16 18.59
CA PRO A 294 -8.17 -2.86 17.36
C PRO A 294 -7.67 -1.53 16.77
N PHE A 295 -7.57 -1.42 15.44
CA PHE A 295 -7.26 -0.16 14.77
C PHE A 295 -8.28 0.25 13.72
N ALA A 296 -8.54 1.55 13.60
CA ALA A 296 -9.49 2.12 12.64
C ALA A 296 -9.20 3.60 12.30
N ASP A 297 -9.77 4.10 11.20
CA ASP A 297 -9.78 5.55 10.87
C ASP A 297 -10.91 6.32 11.56
N ARG A 298 -11.39 5.80 12.69
CA ARG A 298 -12.39 6.41 13.55
C ARG A 298 -12.11 6.00 14.99
N PRO A 299 -12.63 6.73 15.99
CA PRO A 299 -12.51 6.33 17.39
C PRO A 299 -12.88 4.86 17.63
N VAL A 300 -11.99 4.15 18.32
CA VAL A 300 -12.22 2.79 18.81
C VAL A 300 -11.64 2.64 20.22
N GLU A 301 -12.47 2.12 21.13
CA GLU A 301 -12.11 1.93 22.52
C GLU A 301 -10.97 0.92 22.68
N GLY A 302 -10.01 1.21 23.58
CA GLY A 302 -8.83 0.38 23.80
C GLY A 302 -7.94 0.20 22.56
N GLY A 303 -8.18 1.00 21.52
CA GLY A 303 -7.61 0.82 20.21
C GLY A 303 -6.69 1.95 19.78
N LEU A 304 -6.19 1.76 18.56
CA LEU A 304 -5.32 2.66 17.85
C LEU A 304 -6.15 3.34 16.75
N PHE A 305 -6.36 4.65 16.82
CA PHE A 305 -7.31 5.30 15.90
C PHE A 305 -6.89 6.68 15.42
N GLN A 306 -7.57 7.13 14.38
CA GLN A 306 -7.53 8.51 13.94
C GLN A 306 -8.80 9.25 14.40
N ASP A 307 -8.62 10.42 15.02
CA ASP A 307 -9.73 11.33 15.36
C ASP A 307 -9.27 12.79 15.24
N GLU A 308 -10.14 13.67 14.73
CA GLU A 308 -9.87 15.12 14.56
C GLU A 308 -8.49 15.48 13.96
N GLY A 309 -7.95 14.64 13.08
CA GLY A 309 -6.65 14.86 12.44
C GLY A 309 -5.44 14.48 13.30
N ALA A 310 -5.63 13.76 14.39
CA ALA A 310 -4.59 13.18 15.23
C ALA A 310 -4.63 11.63 15.21
N PHE A 311 -3.49 11.02 15.49
CA PHE A 311 -3.34 9.58 15.70
C PHE A 311 -3.27 9.30 17.21
N HIS A 312 -4.13 8.41 17.70
CA HIS A 312 -4.32 8.13 19.12
C HIS A 312 -4.03 6.67 19.46
N PHE A 313 -3.42 6.44 20.62
CA PHE A 313 -3.28 5.11 21.20
C PHE A 313 -3.16 5.22 22.72
N ALA A 314 -3.90 4.40 23.47
CA ALA A 314 -3.83 4.35 24.94
C ALA A 314 -3.98 5.73 25.66
N GLY A 315 -4.74 6.66 25.06
CA GLY A 315 -4.91 8.02 25.59
C GLY A 315 -3.87 9.03 25.11
N ASP A 316 -2.78 8.57 24.49
CA ASP A 316 -1.73 9.43 23.94
C ASP A 316 -2.02 9.87 22.51
N VAL A 317 -1.57 11.08 22.17
CA VAL A 317 -1.51 11.59 20.79
C VAL A 317 -0.13 11.28 20.22
N LEU A 318 -0.06 10.33 19.30
CA LEU A 318 1.20 9.86 18.69
C LEU A 318 1.68 10.73 17.52
N GLY A 319 0.79 11.54 16.93
CA GLY A 319 1.07 12.27 15.69
C GLY A 319 -0.12 13.04 15.18
N TYR A 320 0.11 13.97 14.25
CA TYR A 320 -0.95 14.64 13.50
C TYR A 320 -0.93 14.24 12.03
N THR A 321 -2.09 14.01 11.44
CA THR A 321 -2.24 13.57 10.05
C THR A 321 -1.67 14.59 9.06
N ARG A 322 -1.73 15.88 9.38
CA ARG A 322 -1.15 16.96 8.58
C ARG A 322 0.37 16.89 8.45
N ASP A 323 1.04 16.24 9.40
CA ASP A 323 2.51 16.12 9.41
C ASP A 323 2.95 14.92 8.55
N LEU A 324 2.06 13.95 8.31
CA LEU A 324 2.33 12.82 7.43
C LEU A 324 2.39 13.28 5.96
N ARG A 325 3.60 13.27 5.39
CA ARG A 325 3.82 13.66 3.99
C ARG A 325 3.39 12.61 2.96
N LEU A 326 2.91 11.46 3.41
CA LEU A 326 2.47 10.37 2.54
C LEU A 326 1.00 10.57 2.16
N PRO A 327 0.67 10.70 0.87
CA PRO A 327 -0.70 10.94 0.44
C PRO A 327 -1.57 9.69 0.55
N GLY A 328 -2.88 9.90 0.74
CA GLY A 328 -3.90 8.86 0.69
C GLY A 328 -4.32 8.28 2.05
N ARG A 329 -5.58 7.84 2.14
CA ARG A 329 -6.16 7.25 3.36
C ARG A 329 -5.41 6.00 3.82
N PHE A 330 -4.99 5.15 2.89
CA PHE A 330 -4.27 3.92 3.20
C PHE A 330 -2.90 4.19 3.86
N GLN A 331 -2.20 5.25 3.47
CA GLN A 331 -0.94 5.62 4.13
C GLN A 331 -1.17 6.12 5.55
N ARG A 332 -2.31 6.78 5.83
CA ARG A 332 -2.69 7.13 7.20
C ARG A 332 -2.92 5.89 8.06
N ILE A 333 -3.56 4.85 7.53
CA ILE A 333 -3.70 3.56 8.24
C ILE A 333 -2.35 2.87 8.44
N ASN A 334 -1.48 2.85 7.43
CA ASN A 334 -0.14 2.27 7.57
C ASN A 334 0.69 3.03 8.63
N ALA A 335 0.62 4.36 8.62
CA ALA A 335 1.30 5.21 9.60
C ALA A 335 0.70 5.03 11.00
N LEU A 336 -0.63 4.91 11.11
CA LEU A 336 -1.32 4.61 12.35
C LEU A 336 -0.77 3.31 12.97
N CYS A 337 -0.78 2.19 12.23
CA CYS A 337 -0.22 0.92 12.69
C CYS A 337 1.25 1.04 13.09
N ALA A 338 2.07 1.73 12.29
CA ALA A 338 3.49 1.92 12.57
C ALA A 338 3.73 2.77 13.84
N LEU A 339 2.95 3.83 14.06
CA LEU A 339 3.01 4.64 15.28
C LEU A 339 2.65 3.82 16.51
N GLY A 340 1.57 3.04 16.44
CA GLY A 340 1.15 2.16 17.54
C GLY A 340 2.22 1.12 17.90
N MET A 341 2.79 0.46 16.89
CA MET A 341 3.89 -0.50 17.09
C MET A 341 5.16 0.17 17.61
N ALA A 342 5.50 1.37 17.14
CA ALA A 342 6.66 2.10 17.63
C ALA A 342 6.49 2.50 19.10
N HIS A 343 5.29 2.95 19.47
CA HIS A 343 4.96 3.27 20.85
C HIS A 343 4.99 2.02 21.75
N ALA A 344 4.50 0.88 21.26
CA ALA A 344 4.53 -0.40 21.96
C ALA A 344 5.95 -0.85 22.36
N VAL A 345 6.95 -0.58 21.53
CA VAL A 345 8.35 -0.90 21.83
C VAL A 345 9.07 0.19 22.65
N GLY A 346 8.31 1.17 23.17
CA GLY A 346 8.81 2.19 24.08
C GLY A 346 9.26 3.50 23.42
N ALA A 347 8.92 3.75 22.15
CA ALA A 347 9.18 5.06 21.55
C ALA A 347 8.27 6.14 22.19
N ASP A 348 8.89 7.22 22.66
CA ASP A 348 8.20 8.35 23.28
C ASP A 348 7.24 9.04 22.28
N ALA A 349 6.03 9.40 22.74
CA ALA A 349 5.02 10.01 21.89
C ALA A 349 5.45 11.37 21.31
N ALA A 350 6.25 12.17 22.03
CA ALA A 350 6.77 13.43 21.51
C ALA A 350 7.84 13.22 20.43
N ALA A 351 8.70 12.21 20.60
CA ALA A 351 9.65 11.80 19.58
C ALA A 351 8.92 11.31 18.31
N LEU A 352 7.88 10.50 18.46
CA LEU A 352 7.05 10.01 17.34
C LEU A 352 6.37 11.16 16.57
N ARG A 353 5.79 12.14 17.29
CA ARG A 353 5.20 13.35 16.67
C ARG A 353 6.22 14.08 15.78
N THR A 354 7.46 14.20 16.25
CA THR A 354 8.53 14.86 15.50
C THR A 354 9.00 14.02 14.31
N ALA A 355 9.17 12.71 14.50
CA ALA A 355 9.62 11.77 13.48
C ALA A 355 8.61 11.63 12.32
N LEU A 356 7.31 11.76 12.59
CA LEU A 356 6.25 11.59 11.60
C LEU A 356 6.44 12.50 10.36
N GLY A 357 6.86 13.75 10.55
CA GLY A 357 7.14 14.69 9.46
C GLY A 357 8.32 14.33 8.57
N GLN A 358 9.18 13.43 9.04
CA GLN A 358 10.40 12.97 8.36
C GLN A 358 10.18 11.68 7.57
N VAL A 359 9.10 10.95 7.87
CA VAL A 359 8.74 9.71 7.17
C VAL A 359 8.65 9.96 5.66
N ARG A 360 9.26 9.05 4.89
CA ARG A 360 9.18 8.97 3.44
C ARG A 360 8.56 7.64 3.02
N GLY A 361 7.92 7.65 1.86
CA GLY A 361 7.29 6.46 1.30
C GLY A 361 8.34 5.55 0.69
N LEU A 362 7.96 4.31 0.42
CA LEU A 362 8.75 3.45 -0.45
C LEU A 362 8.75 4.05 -1.87
N PRO A 363 9.89 4.01 -2.59
CA PRO A 363 9.93 4.39 -3.99
C PRO A 363 8.87 3.65 -4.81
N HIS A 364 8.32 4.34 -5.81
CA HIS A 364 7.34 3.79 -6.76
C HIS A 364 6.03 3.31 -6.13
N ARG A 365 5.68 3.80 -4.94
CA ARG A 365 4.42 3.50 -4.24
C ARG A 365 3.71 4.79 -3.86
N MET A 366 2.91 5.31 -4.79
CA MET A 366 2.27 6.61 -4.66
C MET A 366 3.28 7.73 -4.37
N GLU A 367 4.44 7.63 -5.01
CA GLU A 367 5.53 8.56 -4.89
C GLU A 367 5.23 9.82 -5.70
N ASN A 368 5.11 10.96 -5.02
CA ASN A 368 4.96 12.25 -5.70
C ASN A 368 6.33 12.74 -6.17
N LEU A 369 6.56 12.67 -7.49
CA LEU A 369 7.83 13.07 -8.11
C LEU A 369 7.97 14.60 -8.24
N GLY A 370 6.89 15.34 -8.00
CA GLY A 370 6.84 16.79 -8.14
C GLY A 370 6.02 17.24 -9.35
N VAL A 371 6.36 18.44 -9.84
CA VAL A 371 5.69 19.09 -10.96
C VAL A 371 6.62 19.08 -12.17
N PHE A 372 6.07 18.76 -13.33
CA PHE A 372 6.79 18.65 -14.60
C PHE A 372 5.95 19.33 -15.66
N ARG A 373 6.48 20.38 -16.31
CA ARG A 373 5.73 21.19 -17.28
C ARG A 373 4.36 21.63 -16.72
N GLY A 374 4.28 21.98 -15.45
CA GLY A 374 3.07 22.40 -14.75
C GLY A 374 2.10 21.27 -14.38
N ARG A 375 2.46 19.99 -14.56
CA ARG A 375 1.62 18.82 -14.20
C ARG A 375 2.24 18.07 -13.04
N ARG A 376 1.42 17.66 -12.07
CA ARG A 376 1.88 16.78 -10.98
C ARG A 376 2.09 15.37 -11.51
N VAL A 377 3.19 14.73 -11.17
CA VAL A 377 3.48 13.35 -11.59
C VAL A 377 3.57 12.43 -10.37
N ILE A 378 2.79 11.36 -10.38
CA ILE A 378 2.76 10.34 -9.32
C ILE A 378 3.24 9.01 -9.89
N ASP A 379 4.27 8.43 -9.28
CA ASP A 379 4.79 7.11 -9.58
C ASP A 379 4.21 6.05 -8.64
N ASN A 380 3.53 5.08 -9.23
CA ASN A 380 2.99 3.90 -8.57
C ASN A 380 3.30 2.63 -9.36
N ALA A 381 4.52 2.52 -9.90
CA ALA A 381 4.96 1.41 -10.75
C ALA A 381 4.86 0.03 -10.09
N VAL A 382 4.79 -0.04 -8.76
CA VAL A 382 4.58 -1.28 -7.99
C VAL A 382 3.23 -1.94 -8.31
N SER A 383 2.27 -1.20 -8.89
CA SER A 383 0.97 -1.75 -9.28
C SER A 383 1.08 -2.62 -10.52
N THR A 384 1.10 -3.94 -10.29
CA THR A 384 1.14 -4.97 -11.35
C THR A 384 -0.19 -5.69 -11.55
N THR A 385 -1.27 -5.20 -10.93
CA THR A 385 -2.64 -5.75 -11.02
C THR A 385 -3.68 -4.63 -11.12
N PRO A 386 -4.85 -4.90 -11.73
CA PRO A 386 -5.96 -3.94 -11.78
C PRO A 386 -6.39 -3.43 -10.40
N ASP A 387 -6.51 -4.31 -9.41
CA ASP A 387 -6.95 -3.95 -8.05
C ASP A 387 -6.00 -2.97 -7.37
N SER A 388 -4.68 -3.14 -7.58
CA SER A 388 -3.67 -2.23 -7.04
C SER A 388 -3.78 -0.83 -7.66
N THR A 389 -4.04 -0.76 -8.96
CA THR A 389 -4.30 0.52 -9.64
C THR A 389 -5.65 1.10 -9.24
N PHE A 390 -6.71 0.29 -9.11
CA PHE A 390 -8.03 0.71 -8.67
C PHE A 390 -7.97 1.38 -7.31
N ALA A 391 -7.28 0.74 -6.36
CA ALA A 391 -7.10 1.28 -5.03
C ALA A 391 -6.55 2.70 -5.11
N VAL A 392 -5.42 2.90 -5.79
CA VAL A 392 -4.75 4.20 -5.97
C VAL A 392 -5.61 5.21 -6.72
N LEU A 393 -6.27 4.78 -7.79
CA LEU A 393 -7.09 5.66 -8.61
C LEU A 393 -8.24 6.29 -7.81
N ARG A 394 -8.76 5.61 -6.77
CA ARG A 394 -9.79 6.17 -5.88
C ARG A 394 -9.32 7.40 -5.09
N GLU A 395 -8.03 7.48 -4.77
CA GLU A 395 -7.47 8.52 -3.90
C GLU A 395 -6.90 9.72 -4.67
N VAL A 396 -6.68 9.59 -5.98
CA VAL A 396 -6.21 10.71 -6.81
C VAL A 396 -7.38 11.59 -7.26
N ALA A 397 -7.06 12.82 -7.69
CA ALA A 397 -8.05 13.78 -8.16
C ALA A 397 -8.79 13.27 -9.41
N ASP A 398 -10.04 13.70 -9.56
CA ASP A 398 -10.79 13.50 -10.81
C ASP A 398 -10.06 14.18 -11.97
N GLY A 399 -10.23 13.66 -13.19
CA GLY A 399 -9.53 14.16 -14.38
C GLY A 399 -8.02 13.84 -14.42
N THR A 400 -7.51 12.97 -13.54
CA THR A 400 -6.13 12.47 -13.63
C THR A 400 -5.93 11.70 -14.94
N CYS A 401 -4.78 11.86 -15.59
CA CYS A 401 -4.36 11.02 -16.70
C CYS A 401 -3.64 9.77 -16.17
N LEU A 402 -4.13 8.58 -16.51
CA LEU A 402 -3.63 7.30 -16.04
C LEU A 402 -2.83 6.58 -17.14
N LEU A 403 -1.59 6.20 -16.85
CA LEU A 403 -0.80 5.31 -17.70
C LEU A 403 -0.96 3.86 -17.24
N VAL A 404 -1.48 3.01 -18.14
CA VAL A 404 -1.63 1.56 -17.95
C VAL A 404 -0.86 0.80 -19.02
N GLY A 405 -0.24 -0.33 -18.68
CA GLY A 405 0.54 -1.06 -19.68
C GLY A 405 1.49 -2.11 -19.14
N GLY A 406 1.90 -3.01 -20.02
CA GLY A 406 2.71 -4.17 -19.67
C GLY A 406 2.09 -5.48 -20.15
N ARG A 407 2.48 -6.60 -19.52
CA ARG A 407 1.88 -7.93 -19.72
C ARG A 407 0.69 -8.18 -18.79
N ARG A 408 -0.43 -8.66 -19.35
CA ARG A 408 -1.66 -9.00 -18.61
C ARG A 408 -1.48 -10.29 -17.82
N LYS A 409 -2.11 -10.32 -16.65
CA LYS A 409 -2.32 -11.52 -15.82
C LYS A 409 -3.72 -12.12 -15.99
N GLN A 410 -4.45 -11.71 -17.05
CA GLN A 410 -5.83 -12.12 -17.32
C GLN A 410 -6.79 -11.86 -16.14
N LEU A 411 -6.53 -10.78 -15.40
CA LEU A 411 -7.37 -10.32 -14.29
C LEU A 411 -8.49 -9.40 -14.79
N PRO A 412 -9.69 -9.42 -14.16
CA PRO A 412 -10.80 -8.55 -14.51
C PRO A 412 -10.40 -7.06 -14.47
N LEU A 413 -10.89 -6.27 -15.44
CA LEU A 413 -10.67 -4.82 -15.53
C LEU A 413 -11.93 -3.99 -15.28
N ASP A 414 -13.11 -4.62 -15.25
CA ASP A 414 -14.41 -3.95 -15.28
C ASP A 414 -14.50 -2.82 -14.26
N GLU A 415 -14.16 -3.11 -12.99
CA GLU A 415 -14.24 -2.15 -11.90
C GLU A 415 -13.24 -1.00 -12.04
N LEU A 416 -12.02 -1.28 -12.50
CA LEU A 416 -11.01 -0.25 -12.77
C LEU A 416 -11.43 0.65 -13.94
N ALA A 417 -11.93 0.06 -15.03
CA ALA A 417 -12.41 0.80 -16.19
C ALA A 417 -13.64 1.64 -15.86
N HIS A 418 -14.56 1.10 -15.05
CA HIS A 418 -15.71 1.83 -14.55
C HIS A 418 -15.30 3.01 -13.65
N LEU A 419 -14.37 2.80 -12.72
CA LEU A 419 -13.87 3.87 -11.84
C LEU A 419 -13.19 4.98 -12.63
N ALA A 420 -12.36 4.62 -13.63
CA ALA A 420 -11.73 5.59 -14.51
C ALA A 420 -12.75 6.47 -15.23
N HIS A 421 -13.81 5.87 -15.79
CA HIS A 421 -14.88 6.62 -16.42
C HIS A 421 -15.61 7.55 -15.45
N VAL A 422 -16.02 7.05 -14.28
CA VAL A 422 -16.75 7.84 -13.27
C VAL A 422 -15.92 9.03 -12.78
N LYS A 423 -14.60 8.88 -12.67
CA LYS A 423 -13.67 9.96 -12.28
C LYS A 423 -13.22 10.85 -13.45
N GLY A 424 -13.72 10.62 -14.67
CA GLY A 424 -13.32 11.37 -15.86
C GLY A 424 -11.83 11.24 -16.20
N VAL A 425 -11.23 10.09 -15.91
CA VAL A 425 -9.81 9.80 -16.13
C VAL A 425 -9.56 9.56 -17.62
N SER A 426 -8.57 10.25 -18.19
CA SER A 426 -8.02 9.90 -19.49
C SER A 426 -6.96 8.81 -19.33
N VAL A 427 -6.88 7.90 -20.29
CA VAL A 427 -6.04 6.69 -20.19
C VAL A 427 -5.05 6.66 -21.34
N VAL A 428 -3.78 6.38 -21.03
CA VAL A 428 -2.77 6.06 -22.04
C VAL A 428 -2.31 4.62 -21.83
N ALA A 429 -2.64 3.75 -22.79
CA ALA A 429 -2.34 2.34 -22.76
C ALA A 429 -1.05 2.03 -23.55
N PHE A 430 -0.11 1.27 -22.97
CA PHE A 430 1.18 0.94 -23.58
C PHE A 430 1.62 -0.51 -23.38
N GLY A 431 2.68 -0.93 -24.08
CA GLY A 431 3.27 -2.27 -23.96
C GLY A 431 2.46 -3.37 -24.62
N GLU A 432 2.71 -4.63 -24.23
CA GLU A 432 2.11 -5.84 -24.84
C GLU A 432 0.57 -5.79 -24.85
N ALA A 433 -0.03 -5.34 -23.76
CA ALA A 433 -1.48 -5.35 -23.56
C ALA A 433 -2.22 -4.08 -23.99
N ARG A 434 -1.54 -3.13 -24.64
CA ARG A 434 -2.07 -1.78 -24.92
C ARG A 434 -3.44 -1.77 -25.61
N HIS A 435 -3.66 -2.65 -26.58
CA HIS A 435 -4.91 -2.68 -27.35
C HIS A 435 -6.07 -3.27 -26.54
N GLU A 436 -5.83 -4.33 -25.77
CA GLU A 436 -6.83 -4.92 -24.87
C GLU A 436 -7.25 -3.91 -23.80
N LEU A 437 -6.26 -3.30 -23.13
CA LEU A 437 -6.48 -2.26 -22.12
C LEU A 437 -7.29 -1.10 -22.73
N ALA A 438 -6.84 -0.56 -23.86
CA ALA A 438 -7.51 0.57 -24.48
C ALA A 438 -8.96 0.26 -24.85
N SER A 439 -9.23 -0.93 -25.39
CA SER A 439 -10.58 -1.36 -25.73
C SER A 439 -11.49 -1.40 -24.50
N GLU A 440 -11.02 -1.92 -23.38
CA GLU A 440 -11.80 -2.06 -22.14
C GLU A 440 -12.12 -0.69 -21.50
N PHE A 441 -11.14 0.21 -21.41
CA PHE A 441 -11.36 1.56 -20.89
C PHE A 441 -12.26 2.39 -21.81
N ALA A 442 -12.07 2.30 -23.13
CA ALA A 442 -12.90 2.99 -24.13
C ALA A 442 -14.34 2.46 -24.14
N ALA A 443 -14.55 1.14 -24.02
CA ALA A 443 -15.88 0.55 -23.93
C ALA A 443 -16.69 1.04 -22.71
N ARG A 444 -15.99 1.51 -21.66
CA ARG A 444 -16.60 2.14 -20.49
C ARG A 444 -16.72 3.66 -20.59
N GLY A 445 -16.22 4.27 -21.66
CA GLY A 445 -16.37 5.70 -21.93
C GLY A 445 -15.24 6.58 -21.38
N SER A 446 -14.06 6.02 -21.10
CA SER A 446 -12.85 6.81 -20.79
C SER A 446 -12.17 7.25 -22.09
N GLU A 447 -11.73 8.51 -22.18
CA GLU A 447 -10.86 8.95 -23.28
C GLU A 447 -9.56 8.14 -23.23
N THR A 448 -9.24 7.42 -24.31
CA THR A 448 -8.13 6.46 -24.29
C THR A 448 -7.24 6.60 -25.52
N ILE A 449 -5.92 6.65 -25.30
CA ILE A 449 -4.89 6.66 -26.34
C ILE A 449 -4.05 5.39 -26.22
N VAL A 450 -3.68 4.81 -27.37
CA VAL A 450 -2.70 3.73 -27.45
C VAL A 450 -1.35 4.30 -27.82
N ALA A 451 -0.32 3.92 -27.07
CA ALA A 451 1.09 4.16 -27.37
C ALA A 451 1.83 2.83 -27.49
N ALA A 452 2.86 2.75 -28.31
CA ALA A 452 3.64 1.51 -28.45
C ALA A 452 4.45 1.24 -27.17
N GLU A 453 5.24 2.25 -26.77
CA GLU A 453 6.22 2.16 -25.69
C GLU A 453 5.99 3.23 -24.60
N LEU A 454 6.68 3.08 -23.47
CA LEU A 454 6.52 3.92 -22.28
C LEU A 454 6.81 5.41 -22.55
N GLU A 455 7.86 5.71 -23.31
CA GLU A 455 8.27 7.09 -23.62
C GLU A 455 7.21 7.81 -24.46
N GLU A 456 6.64 7.11 -25.45
CA GLU A 456 5.50 7.63 -26.22
C GLU A 456 4.28 7.81 -25.32
N ALA A 457 3.99 6.83 -24.47
CA ALA A 457 2.86 6.91 -23.54
C ALA A 457 2.95 8.14 -22.62
N LEU A 458 4.16 8.41 -22.11
CA LEU A 458 4.41 9.57 -21.27
C LEU A 458 4.28 10.89 -22.05
N ALA A 459 4.78 10.96 -23.28
CA ALA A 459 4.59 12.13 -24.14
C ALA A 459 3.10 12.42 -24.37
N ARG A 460 2.30 11.40 -24.69
CA ARG A 460 0.84 11.51 -24.85
C ARG A 460 0.13 11.92 -23.57
N ALA A 461 0.59 11.43 -22.42
CA ALA A 461 0.02 11.82 -21.14
C ALA A 461 0.23 13.32 -20.85
N PHE A 462 1.39 13.89 -21.19
CA PHE A 462 1.62 15.33 -21.08
C PHE A 462 0.78 16.16 -22.06
N GLU A 463 0.48 15.64 -23.26
CA GLU A 463 -0.41 16.28 -24.25
C GLU A 463 -1.86 16.31 -23.76
N LEU A 464 -2.35 15.20 -23.19
CA LEU A 464 -3.72 15.07 -22.68
C LEU A 464 -3.95 15.83 -21.36
N THR A 465 -2.92 15.93 -20.52
CA THR A 465 -3.07 16.52 -19.18
C THR A 465 -2.89 18.03 -19.26
N THR A 466 -3.93 18.77 -18.85
CA THR A 466 -3.86 20.23 -18.73
C THR A 466 -2.90 20.67 -17.62
N GLU A 467 -2.43 21.91 -17.70
CA GLU A 467 -1.62 22.50 -16.64
C GLU A 467 -2.38 22.53 -15.30
N GLY A 468 -1.70 22.22 -14.20
CA GLY A 468 -2.30 21.97 -12.88
C GLY A 468 -2.89 20.56 -12.72
N GLY A 469 -2.99 19.79 -13.80
CA GLY A 469 -3.48 18.41 -13.81
C GLY A 469 -2.49 17.41 -13.18
N CYS A 470 -2.91 16.14 -13.15
CA CYS A 470 -2.16 15.04 -12.55
C CYS A 470 -1.94 13.92 -13.56
N ILE A 471 -0.72 13.40 -13.63
CA ILE A 471 -0.35 12.19 -14.36
C ILE A 471 -0.03 11.11 -13.32
N LEU A 472 -0.71 9.97 -13.44
CA LEU A 472 -0.52 8.81 -12.57
C LEU A 472 0.07 7.66 -13.39
N PHE A 473 1.27 7.25 -13.03
CA PHE A 473 1.87 6.02 -13.54
C PHE A 473 1.49 4.85 -12.64
N SER A 474 0.45 4.10 -13.02
CA SER A 474 -0.04 2.94 -12.26
C SER A 474 -0.41 1.80 -13.23
N PRO A 475 0.57 1.00 -13.66
CA PRO A 475 0.47 0.24 -14.91
C PRO A 475 -0.62 -0.84 -14.98
N ALA A 476 -1.15 -1.30 -13.84
CA ALA A 476 -2.16 -2.38 -13.73
C ALA A 476 -1.74 -3.75 -14.29
N CYS A 477 -0.55 -3.84 -14.87
CA CYS A 477 0.00 -5.01 -15.56
C CYS A 477 1.42 -5.30 -15.08
N SER A 478 1.84 -6.56 -15.26
CA SER A 478 3.21 -6.99 -15.02
C SER A 478 4.19 -6.27 -15.96
N SER A 479 5.44 -6.10 -15.55
CA SER A 479 6.49 -5.45 -16.35
C SER A 479 7.25 -6.41 -17.28
N PHE A 480 6.98 -7.72 -17.21
CA PHE A 480 7.77 -8.78 -17.87
C PHE A 480 7.58 -8.90 -19.39
N ASP A 481 6.90 -7.96 -20.03
CA ASP A 481 6.94 -7.81 -21.49
C ASP A 481 8.26 -7.19 -21.94
N THR A 482 8.63 -6.04 -21.35
CA THR A 482 9.80 -5.26 -21.77
C THR A 482 10.89 -5.19 -20.69
N TYR A 483 10.53 -5.30 -19.41
CA TYR A 483 11.44 -5.04 -18.29
C TYR A 483 11.65 -6.26 -17.38
N PRO A 484 12.85 -6.43 -16.81
CA PRO A 484 13.17 -7.58 -15.95
C PRO A 484 12.44 -7.54 -14.61
N ASN A 485 11.92 -6.39 -14.18
CA ASN A 485 11.12 -6.21 -12.97
C ASN A 485 10.46 -4.82 -12.98
N PHE A 486 9.58 -4.58 -12.01
CA PHE A 486 8.84 -3.31 -11.92
C PHE A 486 9.75 -2.11 -11.62
N ARG A 487 10.89 -2.31 -10.92
CA ARG A 487 11.83 -1.24 -10.59
C ARG A 487 12.51 -0.71 -11.85
N ALA A 488 12.98 -1.60 -12.73
CA ALA A 488 13.55 -1.21 -14.02
C ALA A 488 12.54 -0.43 -14.88
N ARG A 489 11.26 -0.83 -14.87
CA ARG A 489 10.19 -0.07 -15.55
C ARG A 489 9.96 1.31 -14.92
N ALA A 490 10.01 1.39 -13.59
CA ALA A 490 9.84 2.64 -12.86
C ALA A 490 11.01 3.60 -13.09
N GLU A 491 12.24 3.09 -13.10
CA GLU A 491 13.44 3.84 -13.46
C GLU A 491 13.35 4.37 -14.90
N ALA A 492 12.90 3.54 -15.85
CA ALA A 492 12.66 3.98 -17.22
C ALA A 492 11.61 5.11 -17.28
N PHE A 493 10.51 4.99 -16.53
CA PHE A 493 9.49 6.04 -16.42
C PHE A 493 10.09 7.34 -15.87
N GLN A 494 10.84 7.28 -14.77
CA GLN A 494 11.44 8.45 -14.14
C GLN A 494 12.50 9.11 -15.03
N ASN A 495 13.32 8.30 -15.72
CA ASN A 495 14.35 8.79 -16.64
C ASN A 495 13.75 9.43 -17.90
N ALA A 496 12.55 9.02 -18.30
CA ALA A 496 11.82 9.60 -19.43
C ALA A 496 11.09 10.92 -19.07
N LEU A 497 11.04 11.30 -17.80
CA LEU A 497 10.44 12.57 -17.40
C LEU A 497 11.25 13.75 -17.91
N PRO A 498 10.59 14.85 -18.30
CA PRO A 498 11.28 16.09 -18.59
C PRO A 498 11.94 16.65 -17.31
N PRO A 499 12.75 17.72 -17.42
CA PRO A 499 13.26 18.42 -16.24
C PRO A 499 12.12 18.81 -15.30
N ARG A 500 12.33 18.59 -14.00
CA ARG A 500 11.38 18.95 -12.96
C ARG A 500 11.27 20.47 -12.85
N ASP A 501 10.06 20.96 -12.66
CA ASP A 501 9.80 22.36 -12.41
C ASP A 501 10.37 22.78 -11.04
N PRO A 502 10.79 24.05 -10.89
CA PRO A 502 11.44 24.56 -9.68
C PRO A 502 10.60 24.48 -8.40
#